data_AF-A0A2V8ZX88-F1
#
_entry.id   AF-A0A2V8ZX88-F1
#
_cell.length_a   1.000
_cell.length_b   1.000
_cell.length_c   1.000
_cell.angle_alpha   90.00
_cell.angle_beta   90.00
_cell.angle_gamma   90.00
#
_symmetry.space_group_name_H-M   'P 1'
#
loop_
_entity.id
_entity.type
_entity.pdbx_description
1 polymer ?
#
loop_
_entity_poly.entity_id
_entity_poly.type
_entity_poly.pdbx_seq_one_letter_code
_entity_poly.pdbx_strand_id
1 'polypeptide(L)'
;MLHSKKVGTLPVAGKEKEEVKRTNEIKTAIPLLEAIAIEGKEVSADALLTQRELADYLVTKRKAHYHFTVKGNQPGVLEDLKLYFQDRGEAHFVEHTPPDHGRVETRKIWTTTELNDYLNFPHVAQAFVIERHVTKKKTGESTLDIAYGITSRTPQQAGSHQVLKVNRGHWAIENSCHYIIDWNYDEDRSRIRTGHGPENMTRLRRFAISVIKSKGSGSVAQKMRQLTRNVRLVFDYLRMTENSCASHSG
;
A
#
# COMPACT_ATOMS: atom_id res chain seq x y z
N MET A 1 -3.38 34.17 6.79
CA MET A 1 -2.90 34.24 5.39
C MET A 1 -1.62 33.44 5.27
N LEU A 2 -1.73 32.16 4.92
CA LEU A 2 -0.58 31.27 4.71
C LEU A 2 -0.41 31.01 3.23
N HIS A 3 0.81 31.22 2.76
CA HIS A 3 1.19 31.28 1.37
C HIS A 3 0.95 29.95 0.65
N SER A 4 0.23 30.03 -0.47
CA SER A 4 0.19 29.00 -1.50
C SER A 4 1.62 28.75 -1.99
N LYS A 5 2.11 27.51 -1.83
CA LYS A 5 3.33 27.09 -2.51
C LYS A 5 3.03 27.03 -4.00
N LYS A 6 3.38 28.10 -4.72
CA LYS A 6 3.58 28.08 -6.17
C LYS A 6 4.58 26.97 -6.48
N VAL A 7 4.08 25.87 -7.02
CA VAL A 7 4.89 24.89 -7.74
C VAL A 7 5.36 25.62 -9.00
N GLY A 8 6.65 25.89 -9.08
CA GLY A 8 7.25 26.46 -10.28
C GLY A 8 7.04 25.50 -11.44
N THR A 9 6.26 25.95 -12.43
CA THR A 9 6.14 25.28 -13.72
C THR A 9 7.45 25.47 -14.49
N LEU A 10 8.17 24.37 -14.74
CA LEU A 10 9.26 24.27 -15.72
C LEU A 10 9.13 22.92 -16.45
N PRO A 11 9.63 22.82 -17.70
CA PRO A 11 8.95 22.17 -18.80
C PRO A 11 8.94 20.64 -18.75
N VAL A 12 7.90 20.09 -19.36
CA VAL A 12 7.57 18.67 -19.49
C VAL A 12 8.66 17.94 -20.27
N ALA A 13 9.56 17.27 -19.55
CA ALA A 13 10.40 16.18 -20.05
C ALA A 13 10.34 15.01 -19.04
N GLY A 14 9.13 14.52 -18.78
CA GLY A 14 8.88 13.49 -17.76
C GLY A 14 7.78 12.49 -18.10
N LYS A 15 6.88 12.80 -19.04
CA LYS A 15 5.74 11.93 -19.36
C LYS A 15 6.19 10.56 -19.91
N GLU A 16 7.13 10.54 -20.87
CA GLU A 16 7.57 9.27 -21.48
C GLU A 16 8.24 8.32 -20.48
N LYS A 17 9.12 8.81 -19.59
CA LYS A 17 9.82 7.94 -18.62
C LYS A 17 8.90 7.40 -17.54
N GLU A 18 7.94 8.20 -17.09
CA GLU A 18 6.98 7.82 -16.07
C GLU A 18 5.95 6.82 -16.63
N GLU A 19 5.49 7.05 -17.86
CA GLU A 19 4.58 6.16 -18.59
C GLU A 19 5.25 4.81 -18.92
N VAL A 20 6.53 4.82 -19.32
CA VAL A 20 7.32 3.60 -19.51
C VAL A 20 7.51 2.83 -18.20
N LYS A 21 7.79 3.51 -17.07
CA LYS A 21 7.88 2.86 -15.75
C LYS A 21 6.56 2.21 -15.33
N ARG A 22 5.45 2.93 -15.44
CA ARG A 22 4.11 2.42 -15.11
C ARG A 22 3.73 1.20 -15.95
N THR A 23 4.06 1.24 -17.25
CA THR A 23 3.83 0.12 -18.17
C THR A 23 4.66 -1.11 -17.81
N ASN A 24 5.90 -0.91 -17.37
CA ASN A 24 6.77 -2.00 -16.92
C ASN A 24 6.30 -2.61 -15.59
N GLU A 25 5.79 -1.80 -14.66
CA GLU A 25 5.24 -2.27 -13.38
C GLU A 25 4.04 -3.22 -13.60
N ILE A 26 3.10 -2.83 -14.46
CA ILE A 26 1.95 -3.68 -14.83
C ILE A 26 2.43 -5.01 -15.42
N LYS A 27 3.39 -4.97 -16.34
CA LYS A 27 3.95 -6.17 -16.98
C LYS A 27 4.72 -7.08 -16.02
N THR A 28 5.29 -6.53 -14.95
CA THR A 28 6.14 -7.27 -14.00
C THR A 28 5.36 -7.87 -12.83
N ALA A 29 4.15 -7.39 -12.56
CA ALA A 29 3.33 -7.86 -11.44
C ALA A 29 3.09 -9.38 -11.48
N ILE A 30 2.69 -9.93 -12.63
CA ILE A 30 2.45 -11.38 -12.78
C ILE A 30 3.74 -12.19 -12.57
N PRO A 31 4.86 -11.92 -13.28
CA PRO A 31 6.13 -12.61 -13.05
C PRO A 31 6.59 -12.59 -11.59
N LEU A 32 6.40 -11.48 -10.88
CA LEU A 32 6.77 -11.38 -9.46
C LEU A 32 5.95 -12.33 -8.58
N LEU A 33 4.66 -12.48 -8.87
CA LEU A 33 3.76 -13.34 -8.10
C LEU A 33 4.07 -14.83 -8.33
N GLU A 34 4.66 -15.22 -9.46
CA GLU A 34 4.99 -16.63 -9.75
C GLU A 34 5.96 -17.23 -8.72
N ALA A 35 6.85 -16.41 -8.18
CA ALA A 35 7.87 -16.83 -7.22
C ALA A 35 7.32 -17.06 -5.79
N ILE A 36 6.04 -16.78 -5.53
CA ILE A 36 5.46 -16.84 -4.18
C ILE A 36 4.17 -17.66 -4.12
N ALA A 37 3.98 -18.43 -3.05
CA ALA A 37 2.75 -19.20 -2.82
C ALA A 37 1.62 -18.29 -2.32
N ILE A 38 0.59 -18.09 -3.15
CA ILE A 38 -0.52 -17.17 -2.87
C ILE A 38 -1.91 -17.82 -2.91
N GLU A 39 -2.00 -19.14 -3.03
CA GLU A 39 -3.29 -19.84 -3.01
C GLU A 39 -4.07 -19.53 -1.72
N GLY A 40 -5.35 -19.16 -1.89
CA GLY A 40 -6.24 -18.74 -0.82
C GLY A 40 -5.88 -17.40 -0.15
N LYS A 41 -4.79 -16.73 -0.56
CA LYS A 41 -4.36 -15.44 -0.03
C LYS A 41 -5.09 -14.30 -0.70
N GLU A 42 -5.07 -13.15 -0.05
CA GLU A 42 -5.61 -11.90 -0.57
C GLU A 42 -4.48 -10.99 -1.02
N VAL A 43 -4.53 -10.58 -2.29
CA VAL A 43 -3.60 -9.68 -2.94
C VAL A 43 -4.26 -8.31 -3.07
N SER A 44 -3.85 -7.38 -2.24
CA SER A 44 -4.20 -5.96 -2.40
C SER A 44 -3.23 -5.29 -3.37
N ALA A 45 -3.74 -4.50 -4.29
CA ALA A 45 -2.91 -3.71 -5.19
C ALA A 45 -3.44 -2.28 -5.30
N ASP A 46 -2.55 -1.37 -5.70
CA ASP A 46 -2.91 0.03 -5.92
C ASP A 46 -3.84 0.18 -7.14
N ALA A 47 -4.22 1.43 -7.41
CA ALA A 47 -5.06 1.73 -8.55
C ALA A 47 -4.38 1.35 -9.88
N LEU A 48 -3.07 1.54 -10.04
CA LEU A 48 -2.37 1.26 -11.29
C LEU A 48 -2.46 -0.22 -11.67
N LEU A 49 -2.37 -1.11 -10.68
CA LEU A 49 -2.46 -2.56 -10.83
C LEU A 49 -3.89 -3.10 -10.80
N THR A 50 -4.91 -2.24 -10.68
CA THR A 50 -6.31 -2.64 -10.85
C THR A 50 -6.57 -2.93 -12.32
N GLN A 51 -6.16 -4.14 -12.75
CA GLN A 51 -6.15 -4.61 -14.13
C GLN A 51 -6.94 -5.92 -14.22
N ARG A 52 -7.72 -6.06 -15.30
CA ARG A 52 -8.56 -7.22 -15.53
C ARG A 52 -7.74 -8.51 -15.66
N GLU A 53 -6.68 -8.47 -16.45
CA GLU A 53 -5.77 -9.61 -16.64
C GLU A 53 -5.15 -10.09 -15.32
N LEU A 54 -4.80 -9.15 -14.43
CA LEU A 54 -4.26 -9.49 -13.11
C LEU A 54 -5.33 -10.14 -12.22
N ALA A 55 -6.56 -9.64 -12.23
CA ALA A 55 -7.67 -10.24 -11.50
C ALA A 55 -7.97 -11.66 -11.99
N ASP A 56 -8.07 -11.86 -13.31
CA ASP A 56 -8.26 -13.18 -13.92
C ASP A 56 -7.13 -14.13 -13.54
N TYR A 57 -5.88 -13.68 -13.64
CA TYR A 57 -4.71 -14.46 -13.23
C TYR A 57 -4.77 -14.90 -11.76
N LEU A 58 -5.04 -13.95 -10.85
CA LEU A 58 -5.10 -14.22 -9.42
C LEU A 58 -6.17 -15.25 -9.08
N VAL A 59 -7.38 -15.08 -9.61
CA VAL A 59 -8.52 -15.95 -9.26
C VAL A 59 -8.43 -17.29 -9.99
N THR A 60 -8.25 -17.29 -11.31
CA THR A 60 -8.33 -18.53 -12.12
C THR A 60 -7.06 -19.38 -12.06
N LYS A 61 -5.88 -18.75 -12.14
CA LYS A 61 -4.60 -19.46 -12.24
C LYS A 61 -3.98 -19.72 -10.87
N ARG A 62 -4.12 -18.76 -9.96
CA ARG A 62 -3.45 -18.80 -8.65
C ARG A 62 -4.37 -19.15 -7.50
N LYS A 63 -5.68 -19.27 -7.73
CA LYS A 63 -6.70 -19.52 -6.70
C LYS A 63 -6.55 -18.56 -5.51
N ALA A 64 -6.14 -17.34 -5.80
CA ALA A 64 -5.98 -16.24 -4.87
C ALA A 64 -7.17 -15.28 -5.02
N HIS A 65 -7.27 -14.34 -4.09
CA HIS A 65 -8.28 -13.30 -4.14
C HIS A 65 -7.61 -11.94 -4.33
N TYR A 66 -8.26 -11.04 -5.04
CA TYR A 66 -7.86 -9.64 -5.12
C TYR A 66 -8.72 -8.73 -4.24
N HIS A 67 -8.11 -7.62 -3.80
CA HIS A 67 -8.75 -6.44 -3.23
C HIS A 67 -8.20 -5.20 -3.93
N PHE A 68 -8.99 -4.58 -4.80
CA PHE A 68 -8.52 -3.50 -5.67
C PHE A 68 -9.23 -2.19 -5.42
N THR A 69 -8.47 -1.10 -5.46
CA THR A 69 -8.99 0.27 -5.36
C THR A 69 -9.23 0.82 -6.75
N VAL A 70 -10.48 1.18 -7.04
CA VAL A 70 -10.91 1.69 -8.34
C VAL A 70 -10.75 3.21 -8.36
N LYS A 71 -10.01 3.73 -9.35
CA LYS A 71 -9.84 5.17 -9.62
C LYS A 71 -10.04 5.45 -11.11
N GLY A 72 -9.54 6.59 -11.60
CA GLY A 72 -9.69 7.01 -13.00
C GLY A 72 -9.05 6.09 -14.04
N ASN A 73 -8.28 5.08 -13.63
CA ASN A 73 -7.74 4.04 -14.51
C ASN A 73 -8.78 2.98 -14.93
N GLN A 74 -9.94 2.92 -14.26
CA GLN A 74 -11.08 2.09 -14.63
C GLN A 74 -12.35 2.97 -14.67
N PRO A 75 -12.47 3.88 -15.65
CA PRO A 75 -13.47 4.95 -15.63
C PRO A 75 -14.92 4.43 -15.57
N GLY A 76 -15.27 3.43 -16.38
CA GLY A 76 -16.65 2.87 -16.37
C GLY A 76 -17.01 2.25 -15.02
N VAL A 77 -16.15 1.38 -14.48
CA VAL A 77 -16.34 0.78 -13.14
C VAL A 77 -16.44 1.86 -12.07
N LEU A 78 -15.61 2.92 -12.15
CA LEU A 78 -15.67 4.02 -11.19
C LEU A 78 -16.99 4.80 -11.25
N GLU A 79 -17.49 5.07 -12.46
CA GLU A 79 -18.76 5.77 -12.68
C GLU A 79 -19.92 4.96 -12.10
N ASP A 80 -19.97 3.67 -12.38
CA ASP A 80 -20.98 2.75 -11.86
C ASP A 80 -20.97 2.69 -10.32
N LEU A 81 -19.78 2.58 -9.72
CA LEU A 81 -19.60 2.58 -8.27
C LEU A 81 -20.04 3.90 -7.64
N LYS A 82 -19.67 5.04 -8.25
CA LYS A 82 -20.08 6.36 -7.76
C LYS A 82 -21.59 6.53 -7.81
N LEU A 83 -22.22 6.14 -8.92
CA LEU A 83 -23.65 6.25 -9.11
C LEU A 83 -24.40 5.42 -8.06
N TYR A 84 -23.99 4.16 -7.86
CA TYR A 84 -24.62 3.29 -6.87
C TYR A 84 -24.48 3.82 -5.43
N PHE A 85 -23.29 4.30 -5.05
CA PHE A 85 -23.01 4.74 -3.69
C PHE A 85 -23.29 6.22 -3.40
N GLN A 86 -23.86 6.97 -4.35
CA GLN A 86 -24.12 8.41 -4.18
C GLN A 86 -25.11 8.66 -3.03
N ASP A 87 -26.16 7.85 -2.94
CA ASP A 87 -27.27 7.95 -1.98
C ASP A 87 -27.17 6.88 -0.88
N ARG A 88 -25.95 6.44 -0.57
CA ARG A 88 -25.70 5.40 0.44
C ARG A 88 -26.28 5.81 1.81
N GLY A 89 -27.00 4.89 2.44
CA GLY A 89 -27.58 5.07 3.78
C GLY A 89 -26.57 4.85 4.91
N GLU A 90 -27.00 4.17 5.97
CA GLU A 90 -26.12 3.86 7.10
C GLU A 90 -24.94 2.96 6.72
N ALA A 91 -23.78 3.20 7.33
CA ALA A 91 -22.58 2.41 7.06
C ALA A 91 -22.71 0.98 7.59
N HIS A 92 -22.27 0.01 6.79
CA HIS A 92 -22.26 -1.40 7.20
C HIS A 92 -21.24 -1.67 8.31
N PHE A 93 -20.18 -0.87 8.40
CA PHE A 93 -19.24 -0.90 9.51
C PHE A 93 -18.55 0.46 9.71
N VAL A 94 -18.26 0.80 10.96
CA VAL A 94 -17.56 2.04 11.35
C VAL A 94 -16.39 1.71 12.25
N GLU A 95 -15.20 2.22 11.90
CA GLU A 95 -13.99 2.13 12.71
C GLU A 95 -13.60 3.52 13.23
N HIS A 96 -13.43 3.64 14.54
CA HIS A 96 -12.87 4.82 15.17
C HIS A 96 -11.44 4.53 15.61
N THR A 97 -10.49 5.29 15.08
CA THR A 97 -9.11 5.21 15.57
C THR A 97 -8.99 6.06 16.83
N PRO A 98 -8.41 5.54 17.93
CA PRO A 98 -8.17 6.33 19.12
C PRO A 98 -7.37 7.60 18.82
N PRO A 99 -7.42 8.61 19.70
CA PRO A 99 -6.83 9.92 19.45
C PRO A 99 -5.30 9.92 19.56
N ASP A 100 -4.59 9.09 18.80
CA ASP A 100 -3.13 9.00 18.82
C ASP A 100 -2.48 9.94 17.79
N HIS A 101 -1.26 10.40 18.06
CA HIS A 101 -0.46 11.28 17.18
C HIS A 101 -1.11 12.62 16.74
N GLY A 102 -2.09 13.14 17.49
CA GLY A 102 -2.65 14.49 17.28
C GLY A 102 -3.73 14.59 16.19
N ARG A 103 -4.26 13.46 15.71
CA ARG A 103 -5.38 13.38 14.78
C ARG A 103 -6.46 12.45 15.33
N VAL A 104 -7.69 12.64 14.87
CA VAL A 104 -8.81 11.70 15.09
C VAL A 104 -9.26 11.23 13.73
N GLU A 105 -9.39 9.92 13.57
CA GLU A 105 -9.75 9.31 12.30
C GLU A 105 -10.95 8.39 12.47
N THR A 106 -11.97 8.60 11.64
CA THR A 106 -13.13 7.70 11.51
C THR A 106 -13.19 7.18 10.09
N ARG A 107 -13.31 5.86 9.95
CA ARG A 107 -13.53 5.19 8.68
C ARG A 107 -14.89 4.53 8.66
N LYS A 108 -15.62 4.69 7.57
CA LYS A 108 -16.90 4.03 7.32
C LYS A 108 -16.79 3.23 6.04
N ILE A 109 -17.48 2.09 5.99
CA ILE A 109 -17.52 1.26 4.79
C ILE A 109 -18.96 0.85 4.47
N TRP A 110 -19.25 0.84 3.17
CA TRP A 110 -20.45 0.26 2.58
C TRP A 110 -19.99 -0.77 1.55
N THR A 111 -20.71 -1.87 1.46
CA THR A 111 -20.41 -3.01 0.59
C THR A 111 -21.69 -3.40 -0.14
N THR A 112 -21.60 -3.91 -1.36
CA THR A 112 -22.76 -4.42 -2.09
C THR A 112 -22.36 -5.62 -2.95
N THR A 113 -23.32 -6.51 -3.20
CA THR A 113 -23.24 -7.57 -4.20
C THR A 113 -24.12 -7.30 -5.42
N GLU A 114 -24.97 -6.25 -5.38
CA GLU A 114 -25.94 -5.93 -6.44
C GLU A 114 -25.26 -5.54 -7.75
N LEU A 115 -24.01 -5.09 -7.67
CA LEU A 115 -23.20 -4.69 -8.82
C LEU A 115 -22.41 -5.83 -9.45
N ASN A 116 -22.40 -7.04 -8.86
CA ASN A 116 -21.49 -8.12 -9.27
C ASN A 116 -21.70 -8.55 -10.72
N ASP A 117 -22.96 -8.69 -11.16
CA ASP A 117 -23.29 -9.13 -12.53
C ASP A 117 -23.31 -7.98 -13.54
N TYR A 118 -23.27 -6.73 -13.06
CA TYR A 118 -23.33 -5.53 -13.88
C TYR A 118 -21.95 -4.93 -14.18
N LEU A 119 -21.05 -4.93 -13.19
CA LEU A 119 -19.72 -4.38 -13.38
C LEU A 119 -18.95 -5.18 -14.41
N ASN A 120 -18.47 -4.49 -15.44
CA ASN A 120 -17.54 -5.07 -16.40
C ASN A 120 -16.13 -5.18 -15.77
N PHE A 121 -15.96 -6.08 -14.81
CA PHE A 121 -14.69 -6.45 -14.20
C PHE A 121 -14.74 -7.92 -13.76
N PRO A 122 -13.69 -8.72 -13.99
CA PRO A 122 -13.75 -10.15 -13.73
C PRO A 122 -13.83 -10.50 -12.25
N HIS A 123 -14.63 -11.52 -11.92
CA HIS A 123 -14.71 -12.15 -10.60
C HIS A 123 -15.10 -11.23 -9.43
N VAL A 124 -15.84 -10.15 -9.70
CA VAL A 124 -16.36 -9.28 -8.64
C VAL A 124 -17.34 -10.07 -7.78
N ALA A 125 -17.03 -10.17 -6.49
CA ALA A 125 -17.89 -10.79 -5.50
C ALA A 125 -18.49 -9.76 -4.54
N GLN A 126 -17.82 -8.62 -4.35
CA GLN A 126 -18.35 -7.44 -3.66
C GLN A 126 -17.74 -6.17 -4.25
N ALA A 127 -18.56 -5.13 -4.35
CA ALA A 127 -18.15 -3.74 -4.55
C ALA A 127 -18.22 -2.98 -3.21
N PHE A 128 -17.39 -1.95 -3.03
CA PHE A 128 -17.39 -1.17 -1.80
C PHE A 128 -17.01 0.30 -2.00
N VAL A 129 -17.43 1.12 -1.06
CA VAL A 129 -16.93 2.48 -0.84
C VAL A 129 -16.48 2.64 0.60
N ILE A 130 -15.35 3.31 0.78
CA ILE A 130 -14.78 3.66 2.08
C ILE A 130 -14.74 5.17 2.17
N GLU A 131 -15.27 5.69 3.26
CA GLU A 131 -15.22 7.10 3.63
C GLU A 131 -14.26 7.27 4.81
N ARG A 132 -13.32 8.19 4.67
CA ARG A 132 -12.32 8.50 5.70
C ARG A 132 -12.45 9.96 6.11
N HIS A 133 -12.83 10.18 7.36
CA HIS A 133 -12.81 11.48 8.01
C HIS A 133 -11.59 11.60 8.92
N VAL A 134 -10.76 12.60 8.67
CA VAL A 134 -9.61 12.93 9.52
C VAL A 134 -9.78 14.33 10.05
N THR A 135 -9.75 14.49 11.37
CA THR A 135 -9.77 15.79 12.04
C THR A 135 -8.43 16.02 12.75
N LYS A 136 -7.76 17.13 12.44
CA LYS A 136 -6.54 17.56 13.14
C LYS A 136 -6.91 18.27 14.43
N LYS A 137 -6.46 17.75 15.57
CA LYS A 137 -6.83 18.32 16.89
C LYS A 137 -6.37 19.77 17.08
N LYS A 138 -5.18 20.11 16.57
CA LYS A 138 -4.57 21.43 16.78
C LYS A 138 -5.25 22.54 15.99
N THR A 139 -5.78 22.23 14.81
CA THR A 139 -6.31 23.23 13.88
C THR A 139 -7.82 23.13 13.68
N GLY A 140 -8.43 22.01 14.08
CA GLY A 140 -9.84 21.71 13.79
C GLY A 140 -10.11 21.36 12.32
N GLU A 141 -9.09 21.42 11.45
CA GLU A 141 -9.24 21.09 10.03
C GLU A 141 -9.67 19.63 9.86
N SER A 142 -10.73 19.43 9.11
CA SER A 142 -11.23 18.13 8.71
C SER A 142 -10.98 17.88 7.21
N THR A 143 -10.64 16.64 6.87
CA THR A 143 -10.56 16.17 5.50
C THR A 143 -11.44 14.95 5.32
N LEU A 144 -12.13 14.89 4.19
CA LEU A 144 -12.94 13.77 3.76
C LEU A 144 -12.29 13.16 2.52
N ASP A 145 -11.91 11.89 2.61
CA ASP A 145 -11.44 11.10 1.48
C ASP A 145 -12.42 9.94 1.20
N ILE A 146 -12.72 9.71 -0.08
CA ILE A 146 -13.57 8.61 -0.53
C ILE A 146 -12.74 7.70 -1.42
N ALA A 147 -12.78 6.39 -1.14
CA ALA A 147 -12.14 5.36 -1.93
C ALA A 147 -13.17 4.32 -2.37
N TYR A 148 -13.21 4.04 -3.67
CA TYR A 148 -14.04 2.99 -4.25
C TYR A 148 -13.20 1.74 -4.52
N GLY A 149 -13.81 0.57 -4.48
CA GLY A 149 -13.09 -0.65 -4.78
C GLY A 149 -13.98 -1.86 -4.99
N ILE A 150 -13.32 -2.95 -5.37
CA ILE A 150 -13.93 -4.24 -5.66
C ILE A 150 -13.06 -5.36 -5.10
N THR A 151 -13.69 -6.47 -4.73
CA THR A 151 -13.00 -7.67 -4.27
C THR A 151 -13.65 -8.93 -4.82
N SER A 152 -12.83 -9.97 -4.98
CA SER A 152 -13.25 -11.34 -5.34
C SER A 152 -13.63 -12.20 -4.13
N ARG A 153 -13.56 -11.63 -2.91
CA ARG A 153 -14.09 -12.28 -1.70
C ARG A 153 -15.59 -12.06 -1.59
N THR A 154 -16.35 -13.13 -1.37
CA THR A 154 -17.79 -13.01 -1.07
C THR A 154 -18.03 -12.45 0.33
N PRO A 155 -19.24 -11.94 0.64
CA PRO A 155 -19.57 -11.45 1.98
C PRO A 155 -19.34 -12.48 3.10
N GLN A 156 -19.51 -13.78 2.78
CA GLN A 156 -19.27 -14.88 3.72
C GLN A 156 -17.78 -15.09 4.01
N GLN A 157 -16.91 -14.80 3.04
CA GLN A 157 -15.46 -14.93 3.20
C GLN A 157 -14.83 -13.66 3.80
N ALA A 158 -15.37 -12.49 3.47
CA ALA A 158 -14.91 -11.21 4.00
C ALA A 158 -16.10 -10.25 4.13
N GLY A 159 -16.64 -10.13 5.34
CA GLY A 159 -17.63 -9.08 5.66
C GLY A 159 -17.01 -7.68 5.66
N SER A 160 -17.84 -6.64 5.77
CA SER A 160 -17.44 -5.24 5.62
C SER A 160 -16.28 -4.83 6.55
N HIS A 161 -16.26 -5.34 7.79
CA HIS A 161 -15.13 -5.13 8.71
C HIS A 161 -13.80 -5.64 8.14
N GLN A 162 -13.78 -6.85 7.59
CA GLN A 162 -12.59 -7.47 7.03
C GLN A 162 -12.14 -6.74 5.75
N VAL A 163 -13.08 -6.36 4.89
CA VAL A 163 -12.78 -5.55 3.68
C VAL A 163 -12.12 -4.22 4.07
N LEU A 164 -12.66 -3.52 5.08
CA LEU A 164 -12.05 -2.28 5.59
C LEU A 164 -10.66 -2.51 6.18
N LYS A 165 -10.47 -3.60 6.93
CA LYS A 165 -9.19 -3.97 7.53
C LYS A 165 -8.12 -4.24 6.47
N VAL A 166 -8.46 -4.94 5.39
CA VAL A 166 -7.56 -5.20 4.26
C VAL A 166 -7.15 -3.89 3.58
N ASN A 167 -8.12 -3.02 3.30
CA ASN A 167 -7.84 -1.71 2.72
C ASN A 167 -6.89 -0.89 3.61
N ARG A 168 -7.14 -0.84 4.92
CA ARG A 168 -6.28 -0.16 5.88
C ARG A 168 -4.88 -0.77 5.94
N GLY A 169 -4.78 -2.10 5.92
CA GLY A 169 -3.51 -2.82 5.89
C GLY A 169 -2.66 -2.48 4.68
N HIS A 170 -3.28 -2.41 3.49
CA HIS A 170 -2.62 -2.00 2.26
C HIS A 170 -1.96 -0.62 2.41
N TRP A 171 -2.71 0.38 2.85
CA TRP A 171 -2.19 1.73 3.08
C TRP A 171 -1.10 1.79 4.16
N ALA A 172 -1.21 0.98 5.21
CA ALA A 172 -0.18 0.92 6.25
C ALA A 172 1.15 0.38 5.71
N ILE A 173 1.10 -0.61 4.81
CA ILE A 173 2.29 -1.18 4.16
C ILE A 173 2.92 -0.14 3.23
N GLU A 174 2.14 0.47 2.35
CA GLU A 174 2.62 1.48 1.41
C GLU A 174 3.26 2.66 2.16
N ASN A 175 2.52 3.26 3.09
CA ASN A 175 3.04 4.37 3.89
C ASN A 175 4.29 3.97 4.65
N SER A 176 4.34 2.79 5.25
CA SER A 176 5.53 2.34 5.99
C SER A 176 6.72 2.08 5.07
N CYS A 177 6.53 1.48 3.91
CA CYS A 177 7.61 1.14 3.00
C CYS A 177 8.24 2.39 2.37
N HIS A 178 7.41 3.27 1.80
CA HIS A 178 7.90 4.48 1.15
C HIS A 178 8.48 5.45 2.17
N TYR A 179 7.73 5.77 3.23
CA TYR A 179 8.18 6.72 4.25
C TYR A 179 9.48 6.28 4.92
N ILE A 180 9.65 5.00 5.27
CA ILE A 180 10.87 4.54 5.94
C ILE A 180 12.07 4.67 5.00
N ILE A 181 11.92 4.40 3.71
CA ILE A 181 13.02 4.52 2.77
C ILE A 181 13.42 5.98 2.62
N ASP A 182 12.47 6.88 2.37
CA ASP A 182 12.77 8.31 2.21
C ASP A 182 13.30 8.92 3.50
N TRP A 183 12.70 8.60 4.63
CA TRP A 183 13.10 9.13 5.93
C TRP A 183 14.53 8.72 6.33
N ASN A 184 14.96 7.51 6.00
CA ASN A 184 16.27 7.00 6.41
C ASN A 184 17.36 7.18 5.35
N TYR A 185 17.01 7.20 4.07
CA TYR A 185 17.98 7.20 2.97
C TYR A 185 17.84 8.39 2.02
N ASP A 186 16.83 9.24 2.19
CA ASP A 186 16.54 10.38 1.29
C ASP A 186 16.53 9.92 -0.18
N GLU A 187 15.89 8.77 -0.44
CA GLU A 187 15.95 8.06 -1.72
C GLU A 187 15.46 8.93 -2.87
N ASP A 188 14.38 9.68 -2.67
CA ASP A 188 13.87 10.67 -3.62
C ASP A 188 14.89 11.73 -4.05
N ARG A 189 15.86 12.08 -3.20
CA ARG A 189 16.92 13.05 -3.51
C ARG A 189 18.22 12.39 -3.98
N SER A 190 18.24 11.07 -4.14
CA SER A 190 19.44 10.35 -4.53
C SER A 190 19.89 10.73 -5.95
N ARG A 191 21.16 11.14 -6.09
CA ARG A 191 21.75 11.56 -7.38
C ARG A 191 22.31 10.40 -8.21
N ILE A 192 22.22 9.17 -7.71
CA ILE A 192 22.72 7.97 -8.37
C ILE A 192 21.79 7.65 -9.55
N ARG A 193 22.32 7.68 -10.78
CA ARG A 193 21.51 7.62 -12.01
C ARG A 193 22.16 6.86 -13.19
N THR A 194 23.31 6.24 -12.97
CA THR A 194 24.12 5.59 -14.03
C THR A 194 24.14 4.07 -13.88
N GLY A 195 24.06 3.36 -15.01
CA GLY A 195 24.12 1.90 -15.07
C GLY A 195 23.12 1.21 -14.11
N HIS A 196 23.57 0.14 -13.45
CA HIS A 196 22.80 -0.58 -12.43
C HIS A 196 22.81 0.10 -11.04
N GLY A 197 23.41 1.29 -10.92
CA GLY A 197 23.54 2.01 -9.64
C GLY A 197 22.22 2.25 -8.92
N PRO A 198 21.17 2.79 -9.58
CA PRO A 198 19.88 3.04 -8.95
C PRO A 198 19.25 1.74 -8.41
N GLU A 199 19.20 0.69 -9.24
CA GLU A 199 18.59 -0.58 -8.88
C GLU A 199 19.32 -1.28 -7.73
N ASN A 200 20.65 -1.36 -7.81
CA ASN A 200 21.47 -1.98 -6.76
C ASN A 200 21.30 -1.25 -5.42
N MET A 201 21.26 0.09 -5.43
CA MET A 201 21.08 0.86 -4.22
C MET A 201 19.69 0.68 -3.61
N THR A 202 18.63 0.66 -4.41
CA THR A 202 17.28 0.38 -3.90
C THR A 202 17.19 -1.02 -3.30
N ARG A 203 17.79 -2.04 -3.94
CA ARG A 203 17.84 -3.42 -3.40
C ARG A 203 18.57 -3.47 -2.05
N LEU A 204 19.74 -2.84 -1.93
CA LEU A 204 20.52 -2.81 -0.68
C LEU A 204 19.79 -2.08 0.46
N ARG A 205 19.17 -0.93 0.16
CA ARG A 205 18.38 -0.18 1.16
C ARG A 205 17.18 -0.99 1.66
N ARG A 206 16.44 -1.61 0.75
CA ARG A 206 15.30 -2.48 1.07
C ARG A 206 15.74 -3.70 1.86
N PHE A 207 16.88 -4.30 1.52
CA PHE A 207 17.48 -5.39 2.29
C PHE A 207 17.79 -4.97 3.72
N ALA A 208 18.49 -3.85 3.92
CA ALA A 208 18.82 -3.34 5.26
C ALA A 208 17.57 -3.08 6.11
N ILE A 209 16.53 -2.45 5.54
CA ILE A 209 15.25 -2.23 6.24
C ILE A 209 14.59 -3.56 6.61
N SER A 210 14.58 -4.53 5.70
CA SER A 210 13.96 -5.84 5.90
C SER A 210 14.64 -6.62 7.03
N VAL A 211 15.98 -6.61 7.06
CA VAL A 211 16.77 -7.19 8.16
C VAL A 211 16.40 -6.55 9.49
N ILE A 212 16.33 -5.22 9.55
CA ILE A 212 16.01 -4.51 10.78
C ILE A 212 14.59 -4.86 11.28
N LYS A 213 13.61 -4.88 10.37
CA LYS A 213 12.23 -5.27 10.69
C LYS A 213 12.13 -6.73 11.15
N SER A 214 12.91 -7.64 10.55
CA SER A 214 12.87 -9.07 10.88
C SER A 214 13.25 -9.39 12.33
N LYS A 215 14.03 -8.51 12.99
CA LYS A 215 14.43 -8.68 14.40
C LYS A 215 13.57 -7.88 15.38
N GLY A 216 12.37 -7.45 14.97
CA GLY A 216 11.38 -6.84 15.85
C GLY A 216 11.74 -5.45 16.39
N SER A 217 12.55 -4.66 15.67
CA SER A 217 12.90 -3.32 16.13
C SER A 217 11.66 -2.40 16.17
N GLY A 218 11.36 -1.80 17.34
CA GLY A 218 10.23 -0.87 17.49
C GLY A 218 10.33 0.42 16.63
N SER A 219 11.54 0.81 16.22
CA SER A 219 11.76 1.91 15.27
C SER A 219 12.94 1.61 14.36
N VAL A 220 12.67 1.51 13.05
CA VAL A 220 13.71 1.33 12.02
C VAL A 220 14.71 2.49 12.07
N ALA A 221 14.22 3.74 12.22
CA ALA A 221 15.09 4.91 12.23
C ALA A 221 16.02 4.96 13.45
N GLN A 222 15.52 4.58 14.62
CA GLN A 222 16.36 4.48 15.81
C GLN A 222 17.41 3.38 15.66
N LYS A 223 17.01 2.20 15.16
CA LYS A 223 17.94 1.09 14.96
C LYS A 223 18.99 1.42 13.91
N MET A 224 18.60 2.05 12.80
CA MET A 224 19.52 2.58 11.79
C MET A 224 20.55 3.53 12.40
N ARG A 225 20.14 4.49 13.24
CA ARG A 225 21.08 5.40 13.92
C ARG A 225 22.05 4.67 14.86
N GLN A 226 21.62 3.61 15.53
CA GLN A 226 22.49 2.79 16.39
C GLN A 226 23.53 1.99 15.58
N LEU A 227 23.14 1.48 14.41
CA LEU A 227 23.99 0.64 13.57
C LEU A 227 24.90 1.46 12.64
N THR A 228 24.49 2.68 12.29
CA THR A 228 25.21 3.53 11.34
C THR A 228 26.63 3.82 11.83
N ARG A 229 27.61 3.57 10.94
CA ARG A 229 29.05 3.76 11.19
C ARG A 229 29.61 2.91 12.35
N ASN A 230 28.90 1.87 12.80
CA ASN A 230 29.42 0.91 13.77
C ASN A 230 29.39 -0.51 13.20
N VAL A 231 30.49 -0.87 12.52
CA VAL A 231 30.64 -2.15 11.81
C VAL A 231 30.45 -3.34 12.76
N ARG A 232 31.00 -3.27 13.97
CA ARG A 232 30.87 -4.33 14.98
C ARG A 232 29.41 -4.54 15.37
N LEU A 233 28.69 -3.47 15.70
CA LEU A 233 27.26 -3.58 16.04
C LEU A 233 26.43 -4.09 14.86
N VAL A 234 26.80 -3.78 13.61
CA VAL A 234 26.13 -4.35 12.42
C VAL A 234 26.35 -5.87 12.37
N PHE A 235 27.58 -6.36 12.53
CA PHE A 235 27.86 -7.80 12.51
C PHE A 235 27.22 -8.52 13.70
N ASP A 236 27.27 -7.94 14.90
CA ASP A 236 26.59 -8.48 16.08
C ASP A 236 25.06 -8.54 15.84
N TYR A 237 24.50 -7.45 15.30
CA TYR A 237 23.09 -7.39 14.97
C TYR A 237 22.71 -8.39 13.90
N LEU A 238 23.59 -8.72 12.96
CA LEU A 238 23.37 -9.76 11.94
C LEU A 238 23.61 -11.18 12.46
N ARG A 239 24.10 -11.36 13.70
CA ARG A 239 24.58 -12.64 14.25
C ARG A 239 25.74 -13.24 13.45
N MET A 240 26.68 -12.39 13.07
CA MET A 240 27.86 -12.75 12.29
C MET A 240 29.16 -12.68 13.12
N THR A 241 29.06 -12.61 14.44
CA THR A 241 30.20 -12.67 15.37
C THR A 241 30.00 -13.83 16.34
N GLU A 242 31.09 -14.43 16.80
CA GLU A 242 31.02 -15.56 17.75
C GLU A 242 30.20 -15.22 19.01
N ASN A 243 30.39 -14.01 19.53
CA ASN A 243 29.68 -13.51 20.71
C ASN A 243 28.16 -13.31 20.51
N SER A 244 27.71 -13.15 19.27
CA SER A 244 26.28 -12.95 18.95
C SER A 244 25.54 -14.26 18.63
N CYS A 245 26.28 -15.36 18.44
CA CYS A 245 25.75 -16.71 18.23
C CYS A 245 25.63 -17.53 19.53
N ALA A 246 26.39 -17.18 20.58
CA ALA A 246 26.53 -17.98 21.80
C ALA A 246 25.33 -17.97 22.77
N SER A 247 24.20 -17.37 22.42
CA SER A 247 23.07 -17.16 23.35
C SER A 247 21.92 -18.17 23.19
N HIS A 248 22.17 -19.46 22.95
CA HIS A 248 21.16 -20.55 23.07
C HIS A 248 21.80 -21.88 23.51
N SER A 249 22.42 -21.88 24.69
CA SER A 249 22.72 -23.11 25.42
C SER A 249 22.49 -22.85 26.90
N GLY A 250 21.29 -23.21 27.36
CA GLY A 250 20.77 -23.06 28.71
C GLY A 250 19.29 -23.40 28.73
#